data_AF-A0A7C3R691-F1
#
_entry.id   AF-A0A7C3R691-F1
#
_cell.length_a   1.000
_cell.length_b   1.000
_cell.length_c   1.000
_cell.angle_alpha   90.00
_cell.angle_beta   90.00
_cell.angle_gamma   90.00
#
_symmetry.space_group_name_H-M   'P 1'
#
loop_
_entity.id
_entity.type
_entity.pdbx_description
1 polymer ?
#
loop_
_entity_poly.entity_id
_entity_poly.type
_entity_poly.pdbx_seq_one_letter_code
_entity_poly.pdbx_strand_id
1 'polypeptide(L)'
;MRRIVIWLLLIAGLVVRVVIAVTKPEVLWIDDTFYSLGIARNIALGYGWTHDGLHVTNGFQPLHVFLIVPLYFVLPIYGRFIPIFILLIQCIQNIVSGFIIFLVIEKLLGIRSSIIFLVIFSFSPYIISGINGLETTLQLFLFSIITYLYIFRWQGRLTKSDERLGNQIVEAAALGGGLACWPSHA
;
A
#
# COMPACT_ATOMS: atom_id res chain seq x y z
N MET A 1 -7.62 -6.20 26.97
CA MET A 1 -8.89 -6.19 26.20
C MET A 1 -8.77 -5.48 24.85
N ARG A 2 -8.29 -4.23 24.76
CA ARG A 2 -8.23 -3.47 23.49
C ARG A 2 -7.43 -4.15 22.36
N ARG A 3 -6.24 -4.69 22.66
CA ARG A 3 -5.41 -5.41 21.67
C ARG A 3 -6.12 -6.66 21.11
N ILE A 4 -6.89 -7.36 21.94
CA ILE A 4 -7.63 -8.56 21.53
C ILE A 4 -8.69 -8.19 20.50
N VAL A 5 -9.42 -7.09 20.71
CA VAL A 5 -10.44 -6.61 19.75
C VAL A 5 -9.83 -6.30 18.39
N ILE A 6 -8.67 -5.65 18.36
CA ILE A 6 -7.97 -5.31 17.10
C ILE A 6 -7.57 -6.59 16.35
N TRP A 7 -6.95 -7.55 17.05
CA TRP A 7 -6.59 -8.84 16.44
C TRP A 7 -7.81 -9.62 15.95
N LEU A 8 -8.89 -9.63 16.72
CA LEU A 8 -10.15 -10.27 16.31
C LEU A 8 -10.72 -9.63 15.04
N LEU A 9 -10.70 -8.30 14.91
CA LEU A 9 -11.16 -7.61 13.70
C LEU A 9 -10.29 -7.92 12.49
N LEU A 10 -8.96 -7.90 12.64
CA LEU A 10 -8.03 -8.24 11.56
C LEU A 10 -8.20 -9.70 11.11
N ILE A 11 -8.31 -10.62 12.06
CA ILE A 11 -8.52 -12.05 11.77
C ILE A 11 -9.88 -12.25 11.10
N ALA A 12 -10.95 -11.64 11.62
CA ALA A 12 -12.27 -11.72 11.00
C ALA A 12 -12.27 -11.17 9.57
N GLY A 13 -11.65 -10.00 9.35
CA GLY A 13 -11.51 -9.40 8.02
C GLY A 13 -10.69 -10.27 7.07
N LEU A 14 -9.63 -10.92 7.56
CA LEU A 14 -8.82 -11.86 6.78
C LEU A 14 -9.62 -13.12 6.43
N VAL A 15 -10.33 -13.70 7.39
CA VAL A 15 -11.16 -14.90 7.19
C VAL A 15 -12.22 -14.62 6.14
N VAL A 16 -12.93 -13.50 6.20
CA VAL A 16 -13.92 -13.13 5.18
C VAL A 16 -13.29 -13.10 3.79
N ARG A 17 -12.14 -12.44 3.62
CA ARG A 17 -11.44 -12.33 2.33
C ARG A 17 -10.98 -13.69 1.81
N VAL A 18 -10.37 -14.50 2.68
CA VAL A 18 -9.88 -15.84 2.33
C VAL A 18 -11.04 -16.77 1.95
N VAL A 19 -12.15 -16.72 2.70
CA VAL A 19 -13.35 -17.50 2.38
C VAL A 19 -13.87 -17.11 1.01
N ILE A 20 -13.99 -15.82 0.68
CA ILE A 20 -14.44 -15.38 -0.65
C ILE A 20 -13.44 -15.82 -1.73
N ALA A 21 -12.15 -15.58 -1.53
CA ALA A 21 -11.09 -15.93 -2.49
C ALA A 21 -10.99 -17.43 -2.80
N VAL A 22 -11.36 -18.30 -1.86
CA VAL A 22 -11.32 -19.75 -2.05
C VAL A 22 -12.67 -20.31 -2.53
N THR A 23 -13.79 -19.80 -2.03
CA THR A 23 -15.13 -20.36 -2.34
C THR A 23 -15.77 -19.75 -3.58
N LYS A 24 -15.53 -18.47 -3.84
CA LYS A 24 -16.12 -17.71 -4.95
C LYS A 24 -15.11 -16.75 -5.59
N PRO A 25 -13.96 -17.26 -6.07
CA PRO A 25 -12.94 -16.42 -6.70
C PRO A 25 -13.48 -15.67 -7.94
N GLU A 26 -14.48 -16.22 -8.64
CA GLU A 26 -15.15 -15.62 -9.80
C GLU A 26 -15.80 -14.27 -9.53
N VAL A 27 -16.16 -13.97 -8.30
CA VAL A 27 -16.74 -12.65 -7.93
C VAL A 27 -15.65 -11.59 -7.77
N LEU A 28 -14.40 -12.00 -7.58
CA LEU A 28 -13.26 -11.11 -7.41
C LEU A 28 -12.57 -10.82 -8.74
N TRP A 29 -12.60 -11.76 -9.69
CA TRP A 29 -11.95 -11.60 -10.98
C TRP A 29 -12.62 -10.51 -11.83
N ILE A 30 -11.78 -9.70 -12.45
CA ILE A 30 -12.14 -8.79 -13.54
C ILE A 30 -11.45 -9.30 -14.80
N ASP A 31 -12.01 -9.05 -15.98
CA ASP A 31 -11.49 -9.51 -17.28
C ASP A 31 -9.98 -9.22 -17.46
N ASP A 32 -9.53 -8.03 -17.04
CA ASP A 32 -8.12 -7.60 -17.09
C ASP A 32 -7.17 -8.47 -16.27
N THR A 33 -7.69 -9.21 -15.30
CA THR A 33 -6.89 -10.08 -14.45
C THR A 33 -6.31 -11.22 -15.26
N PHE A 34 -7.12 -11.87 -16.10
CA PHE A 34 -6.66 -12.97 -16.94
C PHE A 34 -5.64 -12.49 -17.98
N TYR A 35 -5.76 -11.24 -18.43
CA TYR A 35 -4.78 -10.61 -19.30
C TYR A 35 -3.40 -10.51 -18.61
N SER A 36 -3.36 -9.94 -17.40
CA SER A 36 -2.12 -9.80 -16.61
C SER A 36 -1.50 -11.16 -16.23
N LEU A 37 -2.33 -12.14 -15.87
CA LEU A 37 -1.89 -13.49 -15.55
C LEU A 37 -1.34 -14.24 -16.77
N GLY A 38 -1.96 -14.06 -17.94
CA GLY A 38 -1.49 -14.61 -19.21
C GLY A 38 -0.11 -14.09 -19.58
N ILE A 39 0.11 -12.78 -19.44
CA ILE A 39 1.42 -12.17 -19.66
C ILE A 39 2.45 -12.73 -18.67
N ALA A 40 2.12 -12.78 -17.37
CA ALA A 40 3.05 -13.33 -16.37
C ALA A 40 3.44 -14.79 -16.66
N ARG A 41 2.48 -15.60 -17.11
CA ARG A 41 2.72 -16.99 -17.55
C ARG A 41 3.63 -17.04 -18.78
N ASN A 42 3.39 -16.20 -19.78
CA ASN A 42 4.19 -16.18 -21.00
C ASN A 42 5.63 -15.73 -20.75
N ILE A 43 5.84 -14.76 -19.87
CA ILE A 43 7.17 -14.37 -19.41
C ILE A 43 7.85 -15.56 -18.73
N ALA A 44 7.16 -16.26 -17.82
CA ALA A 44 7.72 -17.42 -17.11
C ALA A 44 8.07 -18.60 -18.05
N LEU A 45 7.34 -18.76 -19.15
CA LEU A 45 7.59 -19.78 -20.18
C LEU A 45 8.65 -19.36 -21.21
N GLY A 46 9.16 -18.13 -21.15
CA GLY A 46 10.18 -17.62 -22.07
C GLY A 46 9.63 -17.01 -23.38
N TYR A 47 8.32 -16.84 -23.52
CA TYR A 47 7.69 -16.19 -24.69
C TYR A 47 7.79 -14.66 -24.65
N GLY A 48 8.29 -14.08 -23.55
CA GLY A 48 8.47 -12.65 -23.39
C GLY A 48 7.19 -11.91 -22.99
N TRP A 49 7.17 -10.60 -23.21
CA TRP A 49 6.12 -9.69 -22.73
C TRP A 49 4.91 -9.70 -23.66
N THR A 50 4.33 -10.89 -23.86
CA THR A 50 3.26 -11.13 -24.85
C THR A 50 2.04 -11.71 -24.16
N HIS A 51 0.85 -11.39 -24.62
CA HIS A 51 -0.38 -12.07 -24.18
C HIS A 51 -0.70 -13.28 -25.07
N ASP A 52 -0.53 -13.13 -26.38
CA ASP A 52 -0.82 -14.12 -27.42
C ASP A 52 0.40 -14.96 -27.83
N GLY A 53 1.60 -14.62 -27.33
CA GLY A 53 2.86 -15.26 -27.73
C GLY A 53 3.47 -14.70 -29.02
N LEU A 54 2.85 -13.69 -29.63
CA LEU A 54 3.25 -13.13 -30.93
C LEU A 54 3.60 -11.65 -30.83
N HIS A 55 2.78 -10.86 -30.14
CA HIS A 55 2.95 -9.41 -30.06
C HIS A 55 3.35 -8.97 -28.66
N VAL A 56 4.42 -8.17 -28.61
CA VAL A 56 4.85 -7.53 -27.37
C VAL A 56 3.82 -6.49 -26.96
N THR A 57 3.41 -6.51 -25.69
CA THR A 57 2.47 -5.57 -25.08
C THR A 57 3.14 -4.80 -23.94
N ASN A 58 2.67 -3.58 -23.69
CA ASN A 58 3.06 -2.72 -22.57
C ASN A 58 1.84 -2.22 -21.78
N GLY A 59 0.62 -2.63 -22.13
CA GLY A 59 -0.63 -2.18 -21.52
C GLY A 59 -0.96 -2.87 -20.20
N PHE A 60 0.02 -3.12 -19.35
CA PHE A 60 -0.14 -3.78 -18.06
C PHE A 60 0.77 -3.13 -17.01
N GLN A 61 0.51 -3.38 -15.73
CA GLN A 61 1.39 -2.89 -14.67
C GLN A 61 2.63 -3.78 -14.50
N PRO A 62 3.85 -3.29 -14.85
CA PRO A 62 5.02 -4.15 -14.91
C PRO A 62 5.43 -4.72 -13.57
N LEU A 63 5.33 -3.92 -12.50
CA LEU A 63 5.70 -4.37 -11.15
C LEU A 63 4.81 -5.53 -10.67
N HIS A 64 3.50 -5.43 -10.90
CA HIS A 64 2.54 -6.47 -10.52
C HIS A 64 2.82 -7.77 -11.26
N VAL A 65 2.96 -7.72 -12.59
CA VAL A 65 3.28 -8.89 -13.41
C VAL A 65 4.64 -9.48 -13.01
N PHE A 66 5.66 -8.65 -12.80
CA PHE A 66 6.98 -9.10 -12.37
C PHE A 66 6.96 -9.86 -11.04
N LEU A 67 6.12 -9.44 -10.09
CA LEU A 67 5.96 -10.15 -8.82
C LEU A 67 5.21 -11.49 -8.97
N ILE A 68 4.38 -11.63 -10.02
CA ILE A 68 3.64 -12.86 -10.31
C ILE A 68 4.50 -13.89 -11.07
N VAL A 69 5.41 -13.46 -11.94
CA VAL A 69 6.25 -14.35 -12.78
C VAL A 69 6.92 -15.48 -11.99
N PRO A 70 7.56 -15.24 -10.82
CA PRO A 70 8.19 -16.31 -10.03
C PRO A 70 7.21 -17.41 -9.60
N LEU A 71 5.94 -17.08 -9.37
CA LEU A 71 4.92 -18.07 -9.00
C LEU A 71 4.69 -19.07 -10.15
N TYR A 72 4.64 -18.58 -11.39
CA TYR A 72 4.55 -19.43 -12.58
C TYR A 72 5.82 -20.24 -12.86
N PHE A 73 6.98 -19.72 -12.48
CA PHE A 73 8.26 -20.41 -12.63
C PHE A 73 8.44 -21.56 -11.61
N VAL A 74 8.09 -21.32 -10.34
CA VAL A 74 8.31 -22.28 -9.24
C VAL A 74 7.21 -23.33 -9.13
N LEU A 75 5.97 -22.99 -9.51
CA LEU A 75 4.80 -23.86 -9.34
C LEU A 75 4.12 -24.23 -10.69
N PRO A 76 4.86 -24.69 -11.72
CA PRO A 76 4.28 -24.95 -13.04
C PRO A 76 3.21 -26.05 -13.02
N ILE A 77 3.37 -27.04 -12.12
CA ILE A 77 2.42 -28.15 -11.92
C ILE A 77 1.07 -27.64 -11.36
N TYR A 78 1.09 -26.51 -10.64
CA TYR A 78 -0.09 -25.89 -10.03
C TYR A 78 -0.66 -24.76 -10.87
N GLY A 79 -0.38 -24.70 -12.19
CA GLY A 79 -0.78 -23.60 -13.06
C GLY A 79 -2.25 -23.14 -12.93
N ARG A 80 -3.17 -24.08 -12.63
CA ARG A 80 -4.59 -23.81 -12.38
C ARG A 80 -4.87 -23.11 -11.04
N PHE A 81 -4.04 -23.34 -10.03
CA PHE A 81 -4.19 -22.79 -8.67
C PHE A 81 -3.41 -21.48 -8.46
N ILE A 82 -2.47 -21.13 -9.36
CA ILE A 82 -1.71 -19.87 -9.28
C ILE A 82 -2.58 -18.63 -9.10
N PRO A 83 -3.72 -18.46 -9.82
CA PRO A 83 -4.60 -17.33 -9.58
C PRO A 83 -5.09 -17.26 -8.13
N ILE A 84 -5.47 -18.40 -7.54
CA ILE A 84 -5.92 -18.46 -6.14
C ILE A 84 -4.78 -18.07 -5.19
N PHE A 85 -3.55 -18.53 -5.43
CA PHE A 85 -2.39 -18.13 -4.63
C PHE A 85 -2.15 -16.62 -4.66
N ILE A 86 -2.35 -15.98 -5.81
CA ILE A 86 -2.23 -14.52 -5.96
C ILE A 86 -3.31 -13.81 -5.12
N LEU A 87 -4.56 -14.28 -5.15
CA LEU A 87 -5.62 -13.73 -4.30
C LEU A 87 -5.30 -13.88 -2.81
N LEU A 88 -4.72 -15.01 -2.39
CA LEU A 88 -4.32 -15.23 -0.99
C LEU A 88 -3.20 -14.27 -0.57
N ILE A 89 -2.21 -14.04 -1.44
CA ILE A 89 -1.16 -13.02 -1.22
C ILE A 89 -1.81 -11.64 -1.08
N GLN A 90 -2.76 -11.30 -1.95
CA GLN A 90 -3.50 -10.04 -1.87
C GLN A 90 -4.36 -9.94 -0.61
N CYS A 91 -4.98 -11.01 -0.13
CA CYS A 91 -5.70 -11.00 1.16
C CYS A 91 -4.79 -10.56 2.31
N ILE A 92 -3.57 -11.09 2.34
CA ILE A 92 -2.55 -10.73 3.34
C ILE A 92 -2.13 -9.27 3.16
N GLN A 93 -1.77 -8.86 1.94
CA GLN A 93 -1.37 -7.47 1.64
C GLN A 93 -2.47 -6.47 2.04
N ASN A 94 -3.73 -6.76 1.73
CA ASN A 94 -4.87 -5.90 2.04
C ASN A 94 -5.05 -5.73 3.57
N ILE A 95 -4.95 -6.82 4.34
CA ILE A 95 -5.09 -6.78 5.81
C ILE A 95 -3.89 -6.08 6.46
N VAL A 96 -2.67 -6.33 5.98
CA VAL A 96 -1.48 -5.61 6.47
C VAL A 96 -1.60 -4.12 6.16
N SER A 97 -2.11 -3.74 4.99
CA SER A 97 -2.37 -2.34 4.63
C SER A 97 -3.35 -1.69 5.60
N GLY A 98 -4.46 -2.37 5.90
CA GLY A 98 -5.45 -1.92 6.87
C GLY A 98 -4.86 -1.72 8.27
N PHE A 99 -3.98 -2.63 8.71
CA PHE A 99 -3.26 -2.48 9.98
C PHE A 99 -2.29 -1.29 9.98
N ILE A 100 -1.54 -1.07 8.91
CA ILE A 100 -0.63 0.08 8.81
C ILE A 100 -1.41 1.40 8.85
N ILE A 101 -2.52 1.49 8.11
CA ILE A 101 -3.38 2.68 8.12
C ILE A 101 -4.01 2.89 9.51
N PHE A 102 -4.39 1.80 10.19
CA PHE A 102 -4.85 1.87 11.58
C PHE A 102 -3.81 2.54 12.49
N LEU A 103 -2.52 2.17 12.38
CA LEU A 103 -1.44 2.78 13.18
C LEU A 103 -1.28 4.27 12.86
N VAL A 104 -1.44 4.65 11.60
CA VAL A 104 -1.39 6.05 11.16
C VAL A 104 -2.55 6.84 11.76
N ILE A 105 -3.78 6.34 11.67
CA ILE A 105 -4.96 7.00 12.22
C ILE A 105 -4.87 7.07 13.75
N GLU A 106 -4.32 6.05 14.40
CA GLU A 106 -4.19 6.02 15.87
C GLU A 106 -3.27 7.13 16.34
N LYS A 107 -2.17 7.35 15.62
CA LYS A 107 -1.25 8.44 15.90
C LYS A 107 -1.87 9.82 15.68
N LEU A 108 -2.69 10.00 14.65
CA LEU A 108 -3.21 11.31 14.25
C LEU A 108 -4.52 11.70 14.96
N LEU A 109 -5.45 10.76 15.10
CA LEU A 109 -6.84 11.00 15.55
C LEU A 109 -7.21 10.19 16.80
N GLY A 110 -6.29 9.34 17.28
CA GLY A 110 -6.49 8.49 18.44
C GLY A 110 -7.17 7.16 18.15
N ILE A 111 -7.26 6.34 19.19
CA ILE A 111 -7.67 4.93 19.10
C ILE A 111 -9.14 4.73 18.68
N ARG A 112 -10.05 5.62 19.10
CA ARG A 112 -11.50 5.47 18.82
C ARG A 112 -11.78 5.53 17.32
N SER A 113 -11.24 6.55 16.66
CA SER A 113 -11.34 6.74 15.20
C SER A 113 -10.70 5.57 14.43
N SER A 114 -9.60 5.04 14.95
CA SER A 114 -8.87 3.92 14.35
C SER A 114 -9.65 2.62 14.39
N ILE A 115 -10.34 2.33 15.51
CA ILE A 115 -11.20 1.15 15.62
C ILE A 115 -12.39 1.25 14.66
N ILE A 116 -13.02 2.42 14.56
CA ILE A 116 -14.12 2.66 13.62
C ILE A 116 -13.65 2.44 12.19
N PHE A 117 -12.50 3.01 11.82
CA PHE A 117 -11.86 2.77 10.53
C PHE A 117 -11.63 1.28 10.29
N LEU A 118 -11.09 0.55 11.26
CA LEU A 118 -10.77 -0.87 11.09
C LEU A 118 -12.01 -1.72 10.88
N VAL A 119 -13.13 -1.41 11.55
CA VAL A 119 -14.42 -2.06 11.31
C VAL A 119 -14.89 -1.81 9.89
N ILE A 120 -14.91 -0.54 9.45
CA ILE A 120 -15.33 -0.16 8.10
C ILE A 120 -14.42 -0.84 7.05
N PHE A 121 -13.11 -0.81 7.25
CA PHE A 121 -12.12 -1.40 6.34
C PHE A 121 -12.26 -2.93 6.25
N SER A 122 -12.51 -3.60 7.38
CA SER A 122 -12.59 -5.07 7.42
C SER A 122 -13.82 -5.60 6.69
N PHE A 123 -14.94 -4.88 6.71
CA PHE A 123 -16.22 -5.34 6.17
C PHE A 123 -16.73 -4.57 4.94
N SER A 124 -16.00 -3.56 4.46
CA SER A 124 -16.40 -2.81 3.26
C SER A 124 -16.28 -3.68 1.99
N PRO A 125 -17.37 -3.88 1.24
CA PRO A 125 -17.34 -4.63 -0.02
C PRO A 125 -16.38 -4.02 -1.04
N TYR A 126 -16.26 -2.69 -1.06
CA TYR A 126 -15.37 -1.97 -1.98
C TYR A 126 -13.88 -2.27 -1.73
N ILE A 127 -13.49 -2.43 -0.45
CA ILE A 127 -12.11 -2.79 -0.10
C ILE A 127 -11.84 -4.26 -0.42
N ILE A 128 -12.84 -5.12 -0.22
CA ILE A 128 -12.74 -6.56 -0.52
C ILE A 128 -12.65 -6.78 -2.04
N SER A 129 -13.43 -6.06 -2.85
CA SER A 129 -13.37 -6.13 -4.32
C SER A 129 -12.03 -5.63 -4.90
N GLY A 130 -11.22 -4.92 -4.11
CA GLY A 130 -9.85 -4.56 -4.49
C GLY A 130 -8.88 -5.75 -4.52
N ILE A 131 -9.28 -6.92 -3.99
CA ILE A 131 -8.53 -8.18 -4.08
C ILE A 131 -8.97 -8.90 -5.37
N ASN A 132 -8.77 -8.23 -6.50
CA ASN A 132 -9.24 -8.67 -7.82
C ASN A 132 -8.17 -9.40 -8.62
N GLY A 133 -6.97 -9.61 -8.06
CA GLY A 133 -5.83 -10.19 -8.79
C GLY A 133 -5.06 -9.19 -9.66
N LEU A 134 -5.44 -7.92 -9.62
CA LEU A 134 -4.70 -6.80 -10.23
C LEU A 134 -3.83 -6.09 -9.18
N GLU A 135 -3.16 -5.04 -9.60
CA GLU A 135 -2.28 -4.20 -8.78
C GLU A 135 -2.97 -3.48 -7.61
N THR A 136 -4.30 -3.40 -7.57
CA THR A 136 -5.02 -2.44 -6.70
C THR A 136 -4.65 -2.63 -5.24
N THR A 137 -4.59 -3.90 -4.81
CA THR A 137 -4.17 -4.25 -3.44
C THR A 137 -2.67 -4.00 -3.21
N LEU A 138 -1.82 -4.24 -4.21
CA LEU A 138 -0.39 -3.95 -4.12
C LEU A 138 -0.13 -2.43 -3.99
N GLN A 139 -0.87 -1.62 -4.75
CA GLN A 139 -0.81 -0.17 -4.68
C GLN A 139 -1.23 0.34 -3.31
N LEU A 140 -2.34 -0.17 -2.77
CA LEU A 140 -2.79 0.17 -1.41
C LEU A 140 -1.72 -0.17 -0.37
N PHE A 141 -1.08 -1.33 -0.50
CA PHE A 141 -0.01 -1.77 0.38
C PHE A 141 1.20 -0.86 0.35
N LEU A 142 1.75 -0.58 -0.84
CA LEU A 142 2.91 0.30 -0.99
C LEU A 142 2.59 1.72 -0.51
N PHE A 143 1.40 2.24 -0.84
CA PHE A 143 0.98 3.58 -0.43
C PHE A 143 0.82 3.68 1.09
N SER A 144 0.28 2.64 1.75
CA SER A 144 0.18 2.60 3.20
C SER A 144 1.55 2.63 3.88
N ILE A 145 2.54 1.90 3.35
CA ILE A 145 3.92 1.90 3.85
C ILE A 145 4.54 3.28 3.70
N ILE A 146 4.44 3.89 2.52
CA ILE A 146 5.00 5.22 2.24
C ILE A 146 4.40 6.25 3.22
N THR A 147 3.08 6.22 3.38
CA THR A 147 2.36 7.11 4.30
C THR A 147 2.82 6.92 5.74
N TYR A 148 2.96 5.67 6.19
CA TYR A 148 3.47 5.36 7.52
C TYR A 148 4.89 5.89 7.72
N LEU A 149 5.81 5.64 6.77
CA LEU A 149 7.18 6.12 6.85
C LEU A 149 7.24 7.66 6.87
N TYR A 150 6.42 8.33 6.06
CA TYR A 150 6.35 9.78 6.02
C TYR A 150 5.94 10.35 7.40
N ILE A 151 4.84 9.84 7.98
CA ILE A 151 4.28 10.37 9.24
C ILE A 151 5.15 10.00 10.45
N PHE A 152 5.72 8.79 10.50
CA PHE A 152 6.47 8.33 11.66
C PHE A 152 7.95 8.70 11.63
N ARG A 153 8.56 8.77 10.44
CA ARG A 153 10.01 8.98 10.31
C ARG A 153 10.37 10.36 9.78
N TRP A 154 9.56 10.91 8.88
CA TRP A 154 9.93 12.12 8.14
C TRP A 154 9.34 13.41 8.72
N GLN A 155 8.05 13.41 9.08
CA GLN A 155 7.36 14.60 9.59
C GLN A 155 8.07 15.21 10.81
N GLY A 156 8.45 14.38 11.80
CA GLY A 156 9.16 14.84 12.99
C GLY A 156 10.59 15.34 12.73
N ARG A 157 11.18 15.05 11.58
CA ARG A 157 12.49 15.59 11.16
C ARG A 157 12.32 16.94 10.46
N LEU A 158 11.32 17.07 9.58
CA LEU A 158 11.01 18.33 8.90
C LEU A 158 10.64 19.44 9.89
N THR A 159 9.78 19.16 10.86
CA THR A 159 9.40 20.18 11.85
C THR A 159 10.62 20.72 12.60
N LYS A 160 11.57 19.85 12.96
CA LYS A 160 12.81 20.27 13.63
C LYS A 160 13.77 21.03 12.73
N SER A 161 13.88 20.64 11.45
CA SER A 161 14.72 21.38 10.50
C SER A 161 14.14 22.75 10.18
N ASP A 162 12.83 22.84 10.00
CA ASP A 162 12.12 24.08 9.67
C ASP A 162 12.17 25.07 10.83
N GLU A 163 12.00 24.59 12.07
CA GLU A 163 12.18 25.40 13.29
C GLU A 163 13.63 25.91 13.43
N ARG A 164 14.62 25.05 13.15
CA ARG A 164 16.04 25.45 13.17
C ARG A 164 16.37 26.50 12.10
N LEU A 165 15.83 26.33 10.89
CA LEU A 165 16.03 27.27 9.78
C LEU A 165 15.35 28.61 10.07
N GLY A 166 14.14 28.58 10.64
CA GLY A 166 13.43 29.76 11.12
C GLY A 166 14.23 30.52 12.19
N ASN A 167 14.75 29.81 13.20
CA ASN A 167 15.58 30.42 14.24
C ASN A 167 16.88 31.02 13.67
N GLN A 168 17.54 30.35 12.72
CA GLN A 168 18.74 30.89 12.05
C GLN A 168 18.44 32.15 11.23
N ILE A 169 17.29 32.23 10.56
CA ILE A 169 16.87 33.44 9.83
C ILE A 169 16.58 34.58 10.82
N VAL A 170 15.92 34.29 11.93
CA VAL A 170 15.65 35.29 12.99
C VAL A 170 16.95 35.80 13.62
N GLU A 171 17.90 34.91 13.94
CA GLU A 171 19.23 35.27 14.45
C GLU A 171 20.02 36.10 13.43
N ALA A 172 20.03 35.70 12.16
CA ALA A 172 20.69 36.45 11.10
C ALA A 172 20.06 37.84 10.88
N ALA A 173 18.73 37.95 10.98
CA ALA A 173 18.01 39.21 10.91
C ALA A 173 18.28 40.10 12.14
N ALA A 174 18.41 39.52 13.34
CA ALA A 174 18.78 40.25 14.55
C ALA A 174 20.22 40.77 14.51
N LEU A 175 21.16 39.97 13.99
CA LEU A 175 22.56 40.37 13.78
C LEU A 175 22.72 41.39 12.66
N GLY A 176 21.92 41.29 11.59
CA GLY A 176 21.88 42.27 10.49
C GLY A 176 21.17 43.58 10.87
N GLY A 177 20.14 43.52 11.72
CA GLY A 177 19.40 44.68 12.23
C GLY A 177 20.18 45.49 13.27
N GLY A 178 21.18 44.90 13.94
CA GLY A 178 22.07 45.60 14.87
C GLY A 178 23.03 46.60 14.21
N LEU A 179 23.24 46.52 12.88
CA LEU A 179 24.06 47.47 12.12
C LEU A 179 23.26 48.67 11.56
N ALA A 180 21.95 48.72 11.80
CA ALA A 180 21.06 49.80 11.35
C ALA A 180 20.59 50.72 12.49
N CYS A 181 21.30 50.75 13.63
CA CYS A 181 21.14 51.82 14.62
C CYS A 181 21.94 53.04 14.15
N TRP A 182 21.32 53.82 13.26
CA TRP A 182 21.82 55.10 12.77
C TRP A 182 22.02 56.05 13.98
N PRO A 183 23.19 56.68 14.18
CA PRO A 183 23.36 57.64 15.25
C PRO A 183 22.54 58.90 14.91
N SER A 184 21.45 59.12 15.66
CA SER A 184 20.73 60.38 15.68
C SER A 184 21.54 61.40 16.49
N HIS A 185 22.47 62.07 15.82
CA HIS A 185 23.10 63.30 16.30
C HIS A 185 22.94 64.40 15.24
N ALA A 186 21.94 65.25 15.45
CA ALA A 186 21.92 66.71 15.26
C ALA A 186 20.47 67.19 15.09
#